data_AF-A0A418GIL9-F1
#
_entry.id   AF-A0A418GIL9-F1
#
_cell.length_a   1.000
_cell.length_b   1.000
_cell.length_c   1.000
_cell.angle_alpha   90.00
_cell.angle_beta   90.00
_cell.angle_gamma   90.00
#
_symmetry.space_group_name_H-M   'P 1'
#
loop_
_entity.id
_entity.type
_entity.pdbx_description
1 polymer ?
#
loop_
_entity_poly.entity_id
_entity_poly.type
_entity_poly.pdbx_seq_one_letter_code
_entity_poly.pdbx_strand_id
1 'polypeptide(L)' 'GALFSCVSHGPFALQEDEVSEVCWLTPEEITARCDEFTPDSLKALALWMKRNAKNEAVETETAE' A
#
# COMPACT_ATOMS: atom_id res chain seq x y z
N GLY A 1 -7.66 -9.86 12.25
CA GLY A 1 -6.95 -8.58 12.46
C GLY A 1 -7.82 -7.43 12.02
N ALA A 2 -7.49 -6.21 12.45
CA ALA A 2 -8.06 -4.97 11.93
C ALA A 2 -7.15 -4.41 10.83
N LEU A 3 -7.75 -3.72 9.84
CA LEU A 3 -7.01 -3.03 8.78
C LEU A 3 -6.83 -1.56 9.16
N PHE A 4 -5.59 -1.07 9.10
CA PHE A 4 -5.24 0.33 9.32
C PHE A 4 -4.72 0.93 8.02
N SER A 5 -5.15 2.15 7.71
CA SER A 5 -4.71 2.93 6.55
C SER A 5 -4.27 4.29 7.06
N CYS A 6 -3.05 4.71 6.75
CA CYS A 6 -2.50 6.00 7.13
C CYS A 6 -1.73 6.63 5.97
N VAL A 7 -1.62 7.96 6.00
CA VAL A 7 -0.80 8.74 5.08
C VAL A 7 0.31 9.37 5.91
N SER A 8 1.57 9.11 5.54
CA SER A 8 2.73 9.71 6.19
C SER A 8 3.38 10.71 5.24
N HIS A 9 3.80 11.86 5.78
CA HIS A 9 4.53 12.88 5.04
C HIS A 9 5.96 12.97 5.59
N GLY A 10 6.94 13.07 4.68
CA GLY A 10 8.36 13.17 5.03
C GLY A 10 9.15 11.87 4.82
N PRO A 11 10.47 11.90 5.05
CA PRO A 11 11.35 10.77 4.79
C PRO A 11 11.14 9.63 5.79
N PHE A 12 11.22 8.39 5.33
CA PHE A 12 11.26 7.22 6.21
C PHE A 12 12.66 7.03 6.79
N ALA A 13 12.75 6.84 8.10
CA ALA A 13 13.94 6.32 8.75
C ALA A 13 13.79 4.79 8.83
N LEU A 14 14.68 4.06 8.14
CA LEU A 14 14.67 2.61 8.13
C LEU A 14 15.35 2.06 9.38
N GLN A 15 14.79 0.99 9.94
CA GLN A 15 15.46 0.16 10.94
C GLN A 15 16.09 -1.03 10.20
N GLU A 16 17.40 -0.98 9.94
CA GLU A 16 18.10 -1.93 9.05
C GLU A 16 17.94 -3.41 9.45
N ASP A 17 17.75 -3.71 10.75
CA ASP A 17 17.56 -5.06 11.27
C ASP A 17 16.19 -5.68 10.86
N GLU A 18 15.18 -4.84 10.61
CA GLU A 18 13.81 -5.27 10.30
C GLU A 18 13.37 -4.87 8.88
N VAL A 19 13.94 -3.80 8.31
CA VAL A 19 13.50 -3.20 7.05
C VAL A 19 14.70 -2.95 6.14
N SER A 20 14.85 -3.80 5.13
CA SER A 20 15.93 -3.70 4.15
C SER A 20 15.69 -2.60 3.11
N GLU A 21 14.44 -2.40 2.68
CA GLU A 21 14.08 -1.40 1.68
C GLU A 21 12.60 -1.01 1.75
N VAL A 22 12.25 0.13 1.16
CA VAL A 22 10.86 0.59 0.99
C VAL A 22 10.66 0.96 -0.47
N CYS A 23 9.70 0.30 -1.11
CA CYS A 23 9.31 0.53 -2.49
C CYS A 23 7.87 1.04 -2.57
N TRP A 24 7.64 2.04 -3.43
CA TRP A 24 6.30 2.47 -3.80
C TRP A 24 5.84 1.67 -5.01
N LEU A 25 4.72 0.97 -4.90
CA LEU A 25 4.21 0.08 -5.94
C LEU A 25 2.74 0.37 -6.21
N THR A 26 2.35 0.29 -7.47
CA THR A 26 0.95 0.27 -7.88
C THR A 26 0.30 -1.08 -7.56
N PRO A 27 -1.05 -1.15 -7.46
CA PRO A 27 -1.73 -2.42 -7.27
C PRO A 27 -1.43 -3.46 -8.35
N GLU A 28 -1.22 -3.02 -9.60
CA GLU A 28 -0.86 -3.90 -10.73
C GLU A 28 0.53 -4.51 -10.54
N GLU A 29 1.52 -3.72 -10.12
CA GLU A 29 2.87 -4.20 -9.83
C GLU A 29 2.87 -5.18 -8.65
N ILE A 30 2.11 -4.91 -7.59
CA ILE A 30 1.97 -5.83 -6.45
C ILE A 30 1.33 -7.16 -6.90
N THR A 31 0.34 -7.10 -7.78
CA THR A 31 -0.34 -8.30 -8.31
C THR A 31 0.59 -9.13 -9.20
N ALA A 32 1.38 -8.48 -10.06
CA ALA A 32 2.35 -9.16 -10.91
C ALA A 32 3.46 -9.86 -10.10
N ARG A 33 3.78 -9.32 -8.92
CA ARG A 33 4.81 -9.81 -7.98
C ARG A 33 4.20 -10.51 -6.76
N CYS A 34 2.98 -11.07 -6.87
CA CYS A 34 2.24 -11.54 -5.71
C CYS A 34 2.96 -12.64 -4.90
N ASP A 35 3.80 -13.45 -5.56
CA ASP A 35 4.62 -14.49 -4.91
C ASP A 35 5.70 -13.94 -3.96
N GLU A 36 6.05 -12.65 -4.05
CA GLU A 36 7.03 -12.00 -3.17
C GLU A 36 6.42 -11.50 -1.84
N PHE A 37 5.09 -11.50 -1.73
CA PHE A 37 4.38 -10.98 -0.56
C PHE A 37 3.80 -12.10 0.30
N THR A 38 3.68 -11.82 1.60
CA THR A 38 3.00 -12.76 2.49
C THR A 38 1.49 -12.81 2.18
N PRO A 39 0.83 -13.96 2.41
CA PRO A 39 -0.61 -14.09 2.17
C PRO A 39 -1.46 -13.09 2.95
N ASP A 40 -1.00 -12.66 4.14
CA ASP A 40 -1.71 -11.68 4.96
C ASP A 40 -1.67 -10.28 4.31
N SER A 41 -0.50 -9.88 3.80
CA SER A 41 -0.32 -8.62 3.07
C SER A 41 -1.25 -8.52 1.86
N LEU A 42 -1.34 -9.58 1.05
CA LEU A 42 -2.24 -9.64 -0.11
C LEU A 42 -3.71 -9.56 0.29
N LYS A 43 -4.09 -10.25 1.38
CA LYS A 43 -5.44 -10.18 1.92
C LYS A 43 -5.79 -8.78 2.44
N ALA A 44 -4.86 -8.12 3.11
CA ALA A 44 -5.02 -6.75 3.59
C ALA A 44 -5.22 -5.77 2.41
N LEU A 45 -4.42 -5.90 1.35
CA LEU A 45 -4.56 -5.09 0.13
C LEU A 45 -5.93 -5.30 -0.53
N ALA A 46 -6.35 -6.55 -0.74
CA ALA A 46 -7.66 -6.84 -1.34
C ALA A 46 -8.83 -6.26 -0.50
N LEU A 47 -8.73 -6.32 0.82
CA LEU A 47 -9.70 -5.69 1.73
C LEU A 47 -9.69 -4.16 1.64
N TRP A 48 -8.50 -3.56 1.56
CA TRP A 48 -8.32 -2.11 1.39
C TRP A 48 -8.91 -1.64 0.07
N MET A 49 -8.58 -2.28 -1.06
CA MET A 49 -9.10 -1.94 -2.39
C MET A 49 -10.63 -2.03 -2.43
N LYS A 50 -11.23 -3.08 -1.86
CA LYS A 50 -12.70 -3.20 -1.79
C LYS A 50 -13.35 -2.06 -0.98
N ARG A 51 -12.65 -1.53 0.02
CA ARG A 51 -13.14 -0.43 0.86
C ARG A 51 -12.93 0.93 0.19
N ASN A 52 -11.83 1.10 -0.53
CA ASN A 52 -11.41 2.38 -1.11
C ASN A 52 -11.78 2.57 -2.59
N ALA A 53 -12.28 1.54 -3.29
CA ALA A 53 -12.77 1.64 -4.68
C ALA A 53 -13.92 2.68 -4.89
N LYS A 54 -14.45 3.25 -3.81
CA LYS A 54 -15.41 4.37 -3.85
C LYS A 54 -14.77 5.76 -3.70
N ASN A 55 -13.51 5.83 -3.28
CA ASN A 55 -12.78 7.04 -2.91
C ASN A 55 -11.79 7.49 -4.00
N GLU A 56 -11.34 6.59 -4.88
CA GLU A 56 -10.42 6.90 -5.99
C GLU A 56 -11.00 7.92 -7.01
N ALA A 57 -12.31 8.17 -7.01
CA ALA A 57 -12.92 9.22 -7.84
C ALA A 57 -12.65 10.65 -7.34
N VAL A 58 -11.99 10.82 -6.18
CA VAL A 58 -11.81 12.11 -5.48
C VAL A 58 -10.33 12.43 -5.22
N GLU A 59 -9.35 11.85 -5.91
CA GLU A 59 -7.93 12.25 -5.70
C GLU A 59 -7.20 12.70 -6.99
N THR A 60 -7.84 12.62 -8.16
CA THR A 60 -7.29 13.17 -9.42
C THR A 60 -7.65 14.65 -9.68
N GLU A 61 -8.12 15.39 -8.68
CA GLU A 61 -8.51 16.81 -8.82
C GLU A 61 -7.61 17.81 -8.04
N THR A 62 -6.53 17.36 -7.40
CA THR A 62 -5.58 18.26 -6.71
C THR A 62 -4.13 17.89 -6.99
N ALA A 63 -3.74 18.02 -8.26
CA ALA A 63 -2.35 18.22 -8.65
C ALA A 63 -2.35 19.20 -9.83
N GLU A 64 -2.46 20.49 -9.51
CA GLU A 64 -2.21 21.63 -10.40
C GLU A 64 -0.71 21.97 -10.42
#